data_AF-A0A8S3FPZ2-F1
#
_entry.id   AF-A0A8S3FPZ2-F1
#
_cell.length_a   1.000
_cell.length_b   1.000
_cell.length_c   1.000
_cell.angle_alpha   90.00
_cell.angle_beta   90.00
_cell.angle_gamma   90.00
#
_symmetry.space_group_name_H-M   'P 1'
#
loop_
_entity.id
_entity.type
_entity.pdbx_description
1 polymer ?
#
loop_
_entity_poly.entity_id
_entity_poly.type
_entity_poly.pdbx_seq_one_letter_code
_entity_poly.pdbx_strand_id
1 'polypeptide(L)'
;MSFFVRLPYNLSMAENNSDNNIEDEGIRHRRERRELQAAIQQLKKSVNKNDKTRKKKIDSDIKALEEAFEKRWENFDENSTPEKSSVAPSSTQSDEKPTETDEKQNVSRKARRLANKEKRQAELNENQEIVDYDNQPESIRRRNESSSINEQLLQRGLELQSIVSDGNCLFASIVDQASDLNVRQLRELIAEYLRKHRSDYEPFIDTDYDAYCEKLAKENVWGGQIELQVCAKILQRSIEIIQGTGGEPI
;
A
#
# COMPACT_ATOMS: atom_id res chain seq x y z
N MET A 1 -4.80 5.50 -2.99
CA MET A 1 -4.39 6.61 -3.91
C MET A 1 -2.86 6.71 -3.98
N SER A 2 -2.25 7.25 -5.04
CA SER A 2 -0.79 7.54 -5.05
C SER A 2 -0.52 9.00 -4.73
N PHE A 3 0.11 9.25 -3.57
CA PHE A 3 0.68 10.55 -3.21
C PHE A 3 2.04 10.74 -3.88
N PHE A 4 2.33 11.92 -4.41
CA PHE A 4 3.63 12.26 -4.98
C PHE A 4 4.37 13.25 -4.07
N VAL A 5 5.45 12.79 -3.43
CA VAL A 5 6.40 13.66 -2.71
C VAL A 5 7.61 13.88 -3.61
N ARG A 6 7.88 15.15 -3.94
CA ARG A 6 8.98 15.55 -4.82
C ARG A 6 10.31 15.55 -4.06
N LEU A 7 11.22 14.64 -4.40
CA LEU A 7 12.64 14.72 -4.05
C LEU A 7 13.47 15.17 -5.28
N PRO A 8 14.59 15.87 -5.09
CA PRO A 8 15.46 16.29 -6.19
C PRO A 8 16.26 15.10 -6.74
N TYR A 9 16.29 14.98 -8.07
CA TYR A 9 17.18 14.05 -8.76
C TYR A 9 18.65 14.47 -8.59
N ASN A 10 19.52 13.48 -8.37
CA ASN A 10 20.81 13.46 -9.03
C ASN A 10 21.10 12.02 -9.48
N LEU A 11 21.56 11.88 -10.72
CA LEU A 11 21.61 10.62 -11.46
C LEU A 11 23.06 10.22 -11.69
N SER A 12 23.41 8.97 -11.40
CA SER A 12 24.56 8.31 -12.04
C SER A 12 24.33 6.81 -12.21
N MET A 13 24.47 6.36 -13.46
CA MET A 13 24.32 4.98 -13.91
C MET A 13 25.14 3.95 -13.12
N ALA A 14 24.56 2.77 -12.91
CA ALA A 14 25.25 1.49 -13.09
C ALA A 14 24.22 0.41 -13.44
N GLU A 15 24.57 -0.48 -14.37
CA GLU A 15 23.78 -1.66 -14.74
C GLU A 15 23.83 -2.69 -13.60
N ASN A 16 22.79 -3.53 -13.46
CA ASN A 16 22.96 -5.00 -13.37
C ASN A 16 21.63 -5.77 -13.37
N ASN A 17 21.69 -7.01 -13.84
CA ASN A 17 20.55 -7.85 -14.22
C ASN A 17 20.25 -8.90 -13.13
N SER A 18 19.51 -8.52 -12.06
CA SER A 18 19.35 -9.38 -10.86
C SER A 18 17.97 -9.40 -10.19
N ASP A 19 16.97 -8.64 -10.64
CA ASP A 19 15.71 -8.47 -9.88
C ASP A 19 14.72 -9.65 -9.97
N ASN A 20 14.86 -10.55 -10.96
CA ASN A 20 13.93 -11.68 -11.14
C ASN A 20 14.06 -12.82 -10.10
N ASN A 21 15.01 -12.76 -9.16
CA ASN A 21 15.21 -13.80 -8.15
C ASN A 21 14.61 -13.44 -6.76
N ILE A 22 14.34 -12.15 -6.50
CA ILE A 22 14.01 -11.65 -5.16
C ILE A 22 12.52 -11.88 -4.81
N GLU A 23 11.61 -11.79 -5.79
CA GLU A 23 10.17 -12.06 -5.56
C GLU A 23 9.88 -13.52 -5.19
N ASP A 24 10.63 -14.48 -5.76
CA ASP A 24 10.48 -15.92 -5.48
C ASP A 24 10.91 -16.24 -4.04
N GLU A 25 12.01 -15.67 -3.56
CA GLU A 25 12.51 -15.88 -2.19
C GLU A 25 11.51 -15.37 -1.12
N GLY A 26 10.86 -14.22 -1.35
CA GLY A 26 9.80 -13.72 -0.48
C GLY A 26 8.55 -14.63 -0.44
N ILE A 27 8.21 -15.29 -1.55
CA ILE A 27 7.10 -16.26 -1.62
C ILE A 27 7.49 -17.56 -0.90
N ARG A 28 8.72 -18.05 -1.09
CA ARG A 28 9.26 -19.23 -0.40
C ARG A 28 9.32 -19.01 1.12
N HIS A 29 9.78 -17.86 1.58
CA HIS A 29 9.79 -17.48 3.00
C HIS A 29 8.37 -17.53 3.61
N ARG A 30 7.36 -16.95 2.95
CA ARG A 30 5.95 -17.03 3.40
C ARG A 30 5.41 -18.46 3.42
N ARG A 31 5.90 -19.34 2.55
CA ARG A 31 5.52 -20.76 2.50
C ARG A 31 6.18 -21.58 3.62
N GLU A 32 7.51 -21.51 3.78
CA GLU A 32 8.24 -22.27 4.81
C GLU A 32 7.77 -21.89 6.23
N ARG A 33 7.50 -20.60 6.51
CA ARG A 33 6.90 -20.19 7.79
C ARG A 33 5.52 -20.80 8.04
N ARG A 34 4.70 -20.95 7.01
CA ARG A 34 3.37 -21.57 7.11
C ARG A 34 3.48 -23.08 7.35
N GLU A 35 4.42 -23.74 6.69
CA GLU A 35 4.69 -25.19 6.85
C GLU A 35 5.24 -25.50 8.26
N LEU A 36 6.13 -24.67 8.81
CA LEU A 36 6.60 -24.78 10.19
C LEU A 36 5.47 -24.59 11.21
N GLN A 37 4.62 -23.58 11.05
CA GLN A 37 3.48 -23.37 11.95
C GLN A 37 2.52 -24.56 11.92
N ALA A 38 2.29 -25.18 10.76
CA ALA A 38 1.52 -26.40 10.64
C ALA A 38 2.18 -27.59 11.37
N ALA A 39 3.50 -27.78 11.20
CA ALA A 39 4.26 -28.83 11.89
C ALA A 39 4.23 -28.66 13.42
N ILE A 40 4.41 -27.43 13.93
CA ILE A 40 4.31 -27.10 15.35
C ILE A 40 2.90 -27.39 15.90
N GLN A 41 1.84 -27.08 15.15
CA GLN A 41 0.48 -27.44 15.54
C GLN A 41 0.24 -28.95 15.59
N GLN A 42 0.83 -29.73 14.67
CA GLN A 42 0.77 -31.20 14.71
C GLN A 42 1.54 -31.76 15.92
N LEU A 43 2.75 -31.26 16.19
CA LEU A 43 3.56 -31.63 17.37
C LEU A 43 2.85 -31.31 18.70
N LYS A 44 2.14 -30.18 18.77
CA LYS A 44 1.32 -29.81 19.94
C LYS A 44 0.05 -30.67 20.09
N LYS A 45 -0.48 -31.24 19.00
CA LYS A 45 -1.66 -32.11 19.00
C LYS A 45 -1.36 -33.57 19.34
N SER A 46 -0.15 -34.06 19.10
CA SER A 46 0.24 -35.46 19.36
C SER A 46 0.47 -35.79 20.85
N VAL A 47 0.35 -34.81 21.75
CA VAL A 47 0.64 -34.94 23.19
C VAL A 47 -0.62 -34.78 24.04
N ASN A 48 -0.95 -35.80 24.82
CA ASN A 48 -2.06 -35.72 25.77
C ASN A 48 -1.76 -34.76 26.93
N LYS A 49 -2.77 -33.96 27.31
CA LYS A 49 -2.67 -32.78 28.21
C LYS A 49 -2.08 -33.04 29.60
N ASN A 50 -2.03 -34.30 30.05
CA ASN A 50 -1.63 -34.68 31.41
C ASN A 50 -0.12 -34.99 31.56
N ASP A 51 0.64 -35.16 30.46
CA ASP A 51 2.06 -35.55 30.54
C ASP A 51 3.00 -34.32 30.54
N LYS A 52 3.24 -33.80 31.75
CA LYS A 52 3.93 -32.51 31.99
C LYS A 52 5.42 -32.52 31.61
N THR A 53 6.08 -33.68 31.58
CA THR A 53 7.50 -33.79 31.21
C THR A 53 7.67 -33.80 29.70
N ARG A 54 6.85 -34.59 28.98
CA ARG A 54 6.84 -34.61 27.51
C ARG A 54 6.46 -33.26 26.92
N LYS A 55 5.46 -32.59 27.50
CA LYS A 55 5.08 -31.22 27.08
C LYS A 55 6.25 -30.23 27.19
N LYS A 56 6.95 -30.20 28.33
CA LYS A 56 8.13 -29.33 28.51
C LYS A 56 9.25 -29.62 27.49
N LYS A 57 9.49 -30.89 27.18
CA LYS A 57 10.47 -31.27 26.17
C LYS A 57 10.06 -30.73 24.79
N ILE A 58 8.82 -30.95 24.39
CA ILE A 58 8.31 -30.48 23.09
C ILE A 58 8.23 -28.95 23.00
N ASP A 59 7.85 -28.25 24.06
CA ASP A 59 7.90 -26.78 24.10
C ASP A 59 9.36 -26.27 23.96
N SER A 60 10.35 -27.00 24.49
CA SER A 60 11.78 -26.71 24.30
C SER A 60 12.26 -27.03 22.88
N ASP A 61 11.82 -28.16 22.31
CA ASP A 61 12.18 -28.61 20.96
C ASP A 61 11.57 -27.64 19.91
N ILE A 62 10.35 -27.14 20.13
CA ILE A 62 9.71 -26.11 19.29
C ILE A 62 10.52 -24.81 19.33
N LYS A 63 10.90 -24.32 20.53
CA LYS A 63 11.70 -23.11 20.66
C LYS A 63 13.07 -23.26 19.98
N ALA A 64 13.69 -24.43 20.06
CA ALA A 64 14.93 -24.73 19.34
C ALA A 64 14.75 -24.77 17.82
N LEU A 65 13.62 -25.30 17.31
CA LEU A 65 13.30 -25.30 15.88
C LEU A 65 13.00 -23.88 15.35
N GLU A 66 12.28 -23.06 16.11
CA GLU A 66 12.01 -21.65 15.79
C GLU A 66 13.33 -20.85 15.77
N GLU A 67 14.18 -20.97 16.79
CA GLU A 67 15.49 -20.30 16.83
C GLU A 67 16.48 -20.80 15.76
N ALA A 68 16.46 -22.09 15.44
CA ALA A 68 17.31 -22.65 14.38
C ALA A 68 16.86 -22.22 12.98
N PHE A 69 15.55 -22.03 12.78
CA PHE A 69 15.03 -21.48 11.53
C PHE A 69 15.38 -20.00 11.38
N GLU A 70 15.16 -19.18 12.42
CA GLU A 70 15.52 -17.76 12.38
C GLU A 70 17.01 -17.57 12.07
N LYS A 71 17.90 -18.31 12.76
CA LYS A 71 19.35 -18.29 12.50
C LYS A 71 19.70 -18.76 11.09
N ARG A 72 18.99 -19.75 10.53
CA ARG A 72 19.23 -20.20 9.15
C ARG A 72 18.95 -19.10 8.13
N TRP A 73 18.09 -18.14 8.45
CA TRP A 73 17.74 -17.00 7.59
C TRP A 73 18.51 -15.72 7.92
N GLU A 74 18.90 -15.46 9.18
CA GLU A 74 19.88 -14.39 9.51
C GLU A 74 21.19 -14.59 8.74
N ASN A 75 21.68 -15.83 8.63
CA ASN A 75 22.92 -16.17 7.90
C ASN A 75 22.78 -16.07 6.35
N PHE A 76 21.61 -15.74 5.80
CA PHE A 76 21.41 -15.58 4.36
C PHE A 76 21.59 -14.11 3.91
N ASP A 77 21.34 -13.15 4.79
CA ASP A 77 21.44 -11.71 4.52
C ASP A 77 22.91 -11.22 4.48
N GLU A 78 23.81 -11.92 5.19
CA GLU A 78 25.22 -11.51 5.35
C GLU A 78 26.12 -11.74 4.12
N ASN A 79 25.63 -12.37 3.04
CA ASN A 79 26.41 -12.65 1.83
C ASN A 79 25.99 -11.83 0.60
N SER A 80 25.20 -10.76 0.79
CA SER A 80 24.71 -9.87 -0.27
C SER A 80 25.02 -8.40 -0.03
N THR A 81 26.27 -8.03 0.26
CA THR A 81 26.86 -6.73 -0.15
C THR A 81 28.40 -6.71 0.03
N PRO A 82 29.17 -6.06 -0.86
CA PRO A 82 30.63 -5.94 -0.72
C PRO A 82 31.07 -4.86 0.27
N GLU A 83 32.32 -4.94 0.72
CA GLU A 83 32.96 -4.04 1.71
C GLU A 83 32.74 -2.53 1.46
N LYS A 84 32.47 -1.74 2.52
CA LYS A 84 33.56 -1.00 3.25
C LYS A 84 33.15 -0.23 4.51
N SER A 85 33.75 -0.66 5.63
CA SER A 85 34.47 0.14 6.65
C SER A 85 33.83 1.32 7.43
N SER A 86 34.16 1.31 8.73
CA SER A 86 34.24 2.44 9.70
C SER A 86 32.92 2.84 10.38
N VAL A 87 32.84 3.10 11.70
CA VAL A 87 33.85 3.29 12.76
C VAL A 87 33.37 2.61 14.07
N ALA A 88 34.28 1.99 14.85
CA ALA A 88 33.97 1.46 16.20
C ALA A 88 34.00 2.58 17.27
N PRO A 89 33.38 2.39 18.45
CA PRO A 89 34.25 2.02 19.56
C PRO A 89 33.70 0.99 20.56
N SER A 90 34.64 0.36 21.25
CA SER A 90 34.45 -0.63 22.31
C SER A 90 33.79 -0.08 23.59
N SER A 91 33.07 -0.97 24.26
CA SER A 91 32.86 -1.06 25.71
C SER A 91 33.97 -0.49 26.61
N THR A 92 33.57 0.15 27.73
CA THR A 92 34.08 -0.06 29.12
C THR A 92 33.12 0.58 30.15
N GLN A 93 33.09 0.06 31.38
CA GLN A 93 32.20 0.42 32.49
C GLN A 93 32.70 1.64 33.31
N SER A 94 31.81 2.32 34.02
CA SER A 94 32.11 3.06 35.26
C SER A 94 30.86 3.25 36.12
N ASP A 95 30.96 3.01 37.42
CA ASP A 95 29.92 3.31 38.41
C ASP A 95 29.76 4.81 38.67
N GLU A 96 28.53 5.28 38.95
CA GLU A 96 28.25 6.22 40.06
C GLU A 96 26.73 6.40 40.31
N LYS A 97 26.34 6.60 41.57
CA LYS A 97 24.95 6.91 42.01
C LYS A 97 24.98 7.82 43.25
N PRO A 98 24.51 9.08 43.14
CA PRO A 98 23.32 9.57 43.90
C PRO A 98 22.50 10.64 43.10
N THR A 99 21.29 11.13 43.43
CA THR A 99 20.21 10.78 44.42
C THR A 99 18.84 11.31 43.93
N GLU A 100 17.75 10.86 44.58
CA GLU A 100 16.46 11.55 44.85
C GLU A 100 15.84 12.57 43.85
N THR A 101 14.75 12.16 43.17
CA THR A 101 13.42 12.84 43.16
C THR A 101 12.41 12.07 42.29
N ASP A 102 11.82 10.99 42.83
CA ASP A 102 11.23 9.92 42.00
C ASP A 102 9.74 10.08 41.60
N GLU A 103 8.93 10.88 42.29
CA GLU A 103 7.46 10.79 42.13
C GLU A 103 6.89 11.57 40.93
N LYS A 104 7.34 12.80 40.66
CA LYS A 104 6.71 13.67 39.65
C LYS A 104 7.08 13.31 38.20
N GLN A 105 8.24 12.69 37.95
CA GLN A 105 8.62 12.28 36.59
C GLN A 105 7.98 10.94 36.16
N ASN A 106 7.64 10.07 37.12
CA ASN A 106 7.16 8.71 36.85
C ASN A 106 5.75 8.70 36.21
N VAL A 107 4.86 9.59 36.66
CA VAL A 107 3.49 9.73 36.13
C VAL A 107 3.47 10.03 34.63
N SER A 108 4.33 10.95 34.18
CA SER A 108 4.49 11.33 32.77
C SER A 108 5.01 10.17 31.92
N ARG A 109 6.03 9.43 32.40
CA ARG A 109 6.58 8.26 31.71
C ARG A 109 5.56 7.13 31.58
N LYS A 110 4.71 6.90 32.60
CA LYS A 110 3.65 5.89 32.58
C LYS A 110 2.54 6.25 31.59
N ALA A 111 2.09 7.51 31.57
CA ALA A 111 1.10 8.00 30.60
C ALA A 111 1.61 7.84 29.15
N ARG A 112 2.86 8.24 28.87
CA ARG A 112 3.46 8.08 27.53
C ARG A 112 3.57 6.60 27.09
N ARG A 113 3.86 5.68 28.03
CA ARG A 113 3.89 4.23 27.71
C ARG A 113 2.50 3.67 27.42
N LEU A 114 1.45 4.18 28.07
CA LEU A 114 0.07 3.78 27.76
C LEU A 114 -0.35 4.31 26.39
N ALA A 115 -0.16 5.60 26.11
CA ALA A 115 -0.48 6.20 24.82
C ALA A 115 0.28 5.53 23.65
N ASN A 116 1.57 5.22 23.81
CA ASN A 116 2.33 4.49 22.79
C ASN A 116 1.82 3.04 22.58
N LYS A 117 1.32 2.38 23.64
CA LYS A 117 0.73 1.04 23.52
C LYS A 117 -0.63 1.10 22.83
N GLU A 118 -1.45 2.08 23.20
CA GLU A 118 -2.76 2.34 22.60
C GLU A 118 -2.65 2.70 21.12
N LYS A 119 -1.72 3.59 20.76
CA LYS A 119 -1.40 3.91 19.36
C LYS A 119 -0.98 2.65 18.58
N ARG A 120 -0.04 1.86 19.11
CA ARG A 120 0.38 0.60 18.47
C ARG A 120 -0.76 -0.42 18.36
N GLN A 121 -1.70 -0.40 19.30
CA GLN A 121 -2.87 -1.28 19.26
C GLN A 121 -3.93 -0.79 18.25
N ALA A 122 -4.11 0.52 18.09
CA ALA A 122 -4.91 1.11 17.02
C ALA A 122 -4.30 0.79 15.64
N GLU A 123 -3.00 1.04 15.46
CA GLU A 123 -2.25 0.68 14.24
C GLU A 123 -2.40 -0.83 13.92
N LEU A 124 -2.36 -1.72 14.92
CA LEU A 124 -2.56 -3.16 14.71
C LEU A 124 -4.01 -3.51 14.32
N ASN A 125 -5.01 -2.86 14.92
CA ASN A 125 -6.41 -3.07 14.59
C ASN A 125 -6.72 -2.60 13.16
N GLU A 126 -6.24 -1.41 12.79
CA GLU A 126 -6.37 -0.82 11.44
C GLU A 126 -5.72 -1.71 10.37
N ASN A 127 -4.47 -2.15 10.59
CA ASN A 127 -3.81 -3.10 9.69
C ASN A 127 -4.56 -4.44 9.59
N GLN A 128 -5.15 -4.93 10.68
CA GLN A 128 -5.95 -6.16 10.66
C GLN A 128 -7.24 -5.98 9.86
N GLU A 129 -7.91 -4.83 9.98
CA GLU A 129 -9.13 -4.50 9.22
C GLU A 129 -8.85 -4.38 7.72
N ILE A 130 -7.74 -3.74 7.32
CA ILE A 130 -7.27 -3.71 5.93
C ILE A 130 -7.00 -5.13 5.42
N VAL A 131 -6.29 -5.96 6.19
CA VAL A 131 -6.01 -7.37 5.82
C VAL A 131 -7.30 -8.19 5.72
N ASP A 132 -8.28 -7.97 6.59
CA ASP A 132 -9.56 -8.69 6.54
C ASP A 132 -10.42 -8.23 5.34
N TYR A 133 -10.39 -6.95 4.96
CA TYR A 133 -10.93 -6.46 3.68
C TYR A 133 -10.19 -7.12 2.50
N ASP A 134 -8.86 -7.16 2.55
CA ASP A 134 -8.00 -7.73 1.51
C ASP A 134 -8.04 -9.26 1.40
N ASN A 135 -8.67 -9.96 2.35
CA ASN A 135 -9.01 -11.37 2.25
C ASN A 135 -10.47 -11.63 1.81
N GLN A 136 -11.33 -10.61 1.72
CA GLN A 136 -12.68 -10.79 1.19
C GLN A 136 -12.64 -11.07 -0.33
N PRO A 137 -13.51 -11.96 -0.84
CA PRO A 137 -13.64 -12.18 -2.27
C PRO A 137 -14.15 -10.91 -2.97
N GLU A 138 -13.65 -10.65 -4.18
CA GLU A 138 -13.96 -9.42 -4.95
C GLU A 138 -15.47 -9.14 -5.08
N SER A 139 -16.31 -10.17 -5.17
CA SER A 139 -17.76 -10.04 -5.32
C SER A 139 -18.44 -9.47 -4.07
N ILE A 140 -17.81 -9.60 -2.90
CA ILE A 140 -18.26 -8.95 -1.67
C ILE A 140 -17.74 -7.50 -1.64
N ARG A 141 -16.46 -7.27 -1.94
CA ARG A 141 -15.88 -5.90 -1.98
C ARG A 141 -16.63 -5.00 -2.95
N ARG A 142 -16.79 -5.43 -4.21
CA ARG A 142 -17.56 -4.69 -5.24
C ARG A 142 -19.00 -4.42 -4.81
N ARG A 143 -19.64 -5.33 -4.07
CA ARG A 143 -20.98 -5.10 -3.51
C ARG A 143 -20.96 -4.04 -2.41
N ASN A 144 -20.00 -4.10 -1.49
CA ASN A 144 -19.86 -3.15 -0.39
C ASN A 144 -19.54 -1.74 -0.93
N GLU A 145 -18.58 -1.63 -1.84
CA GLU A 145 -18.22 -0.40 -2.56
C GLU A 145 -19.44 0.19 -3.29
N SER A 146 -20.15 -0.63 -4.07
CA SER A 146 -21.37 -0.19 -4.78
C SER A 146 -22.48 0.25 -3.81
N SER A 147 -22.59 -0.39 -2.64
CA SER A 147 -23.58 -0.03 -1.62
C SER A 147 -23.24 1.32 -0.97
N SER A 148 -21.96 1.54 -0.62
CA SER A 148 -21.44 2.81 -0.11
C SER A 148 -21.64 3.96 -1.11
N ILE A 149 -21.35 3.74 -2.40
CA ILE A 149 -21.59 4.74 -3.45
C ILE A 149 -23.07 5.08 -3.56
N ASN A 150 -23.96 4.08 -3.59
CA ASN A 150 -25.41 4.32 -3.65
C ASN A 150 -25.94 5.06 -2.42
N GLU A 151 -25.41 4.79 -1.23
CA GLU A 151 -25.78 5.52 -0.01
C GLU A 151 -25.34 6.99 -0.08
N GLN A 152 -24.10 7.26 -0.51
CA GLN A 152 -23.59 8.62 -0.71
C GLN A 152 -24.41 9.40 -1.75
N LEU A 153 -24.83 8.76 -2.84
CA LEU A 153 -25.70 9.35 -3.87
C LEU A 153 -27.10 9.63 -3.33
N LEU A 154 -27.71 8.67 -2.62
CA LEU A 154 -29.06 8.79 -2.05
C LEU A 154 -29.15 9.92 -1.03
N GLN A 155 -28.14 10.08 -0.17
CA GLN A 155 -28.05 11.20 0.79
C GLN A 155 -28.06 12.59 0.10
N ARG A 156 -27.64 12.65 -1.16
CA ARG A 156 -27.60 13.87 -1.99
C ARG A 156 -28.78 14.00 -2.95
N GLY A 157 -29.69 13.01 -2.99
CA GLY A 157 -30.80 12.96 -3.95
C GLY A 157 -30.36 12.65 -5.38
N LEU A 158 -29.24 11.95 -5.56
CA LEU A 158 -28.69 11.54 -6.85
C LEU A 158 -28.90 10.04 -7.10
N GLU A 159 -28.84 9.61 -8.36
CA GLU A 159 -28.87 8.20 -8.77
C GLU A 159 -27.67 7.81 -9.63
N LEU A 160 -27.35 6.52 -9.68
CA LEU A 160 -26.23 5.99 -10.47
C LEU A 160 -26.68 5.66 -11.89
N GLN A 161 -26.21 6.43 -12.88
CA GLN A 161 -26.40 6.09 -14.29
C GLN A 161 -25.36 5.06 -14.76
N SER A 162 -25.80 4.04 -15.49
CA SER A 162 -24.92 2.97 -15.97
C SER A 162 -24.24 3.34 -17.30
N ILE A 163 -22.91 3.36 -17.30
CA ILE A 163 -22.07 3.60 -18.49
C ILE A 163 -21.36 2.31 -18.90
N VAL A 164 -21.22 2.11 -20.21
CA VAL A 164 -20.52 0.93 -20.78
C VAL A 164 -19.07 0.87 -20.29
N SER A 165 -18.66 -0.29 -19.79
CA SER A 165 -17.32 -0.52 -19.24
C SER A 165 -16.28 -0.81 -20.32
N ASP A 166 -15.99 0.18 -21.17
CA ASP A 166 -14.92 0.15 -22.17
C ASP A 166 -13.86 1.24 -21.88
N GLY A 167 -12.86 1.38 -22.76
CA GLY A 167 -11.84 2.44 -22.63
C GLY A 167 -12.36 3.87 -22.78
N ASN A 168 -13.62 4.07 -23.17
CA ASN A 168 -14.27 5.37 -23.27
C ASN A 168 -15.05 5.75 -22.02
N CYS A 169 -15.27 4.84 -21.07
CA CYS A 169 -16.18 5.03 -19.93
C CYS A 169 -16.04 6.39 -19.21
N LEU A 170 -14.81 6.87 -19.01
CA LEU A 170 -14.50 8.17 -18.42
C LEU A 170 -15.04 9.35 -19.25
N PHE A 171 -14.82 9.31 -20.57
CA PHE A 171 -15.27 10.36 -21.48
C PHE A 171 -16.78 10.27 -21.71
N ALA A 172 -17.33 9.05 -21.73
CA ALA A 172 -18.76 8.80 -21.88
C ALA A 172 -19.57 9.31 -20.68
N SER A 173 -19.09 9.11 -19.44
CA SER A 173 -19.75 9.67 -18.25
C SER A 173 -19.68 11.20 -18.19
N ILE A 174 -18.56 11.80 -18.63
CA ILE A 174 -18.44 13.27 -18.72
C ILE A 174 -19.38 13.84 -19.79
N VAL A 175 -19.49 13.20 -20.96
CA VAL A 175 -20.45 13.57 -22.01
C VAL A 175 -21.87 13.52 -21.47
N ASP A 176 -22.30 12.38 -20.94
CA ASP A 176 -23.65 12.13 -20.40
C ASP A 176 -24.08 13.20 -19.38
N GLN A 177 -23.16 13.68 -18.53
CA GLN A 177 -23.45 14.63 -17.45
C GLN A 177 -23.25 16.11 -17.81
N ALA A 178 -22.45 16.44 -18.83
CA ALA A 178 -21.95 17.81 -18.99
C ALA A 178 -21.95 18.39 -20.41
N SER A 179 -22.21 17.61 -21.47
CA SER A 179 -22.06 18.11 -22.84
C SER A 179 -22.84 17.37 -23.92
N ASP A 180 -23.38 18.10 -24.90
CA ASP A 180 -23.96 17.54 -26.13
C ASP A 180 -22.88 17.03 -27.12
N LEU A 181 -21.60 17.13 -26.78
CA LEU A 181 -20.48 16.59 -27.56
C LEU A 181 -20.49 15.06 -27.56
N ASN A 182 -20.00 14.44 -28.63
CA ASN A 182 -19.68 13.01 -28.58
C ASN A 182 -18.28 12.75 -27.98
N VAL A 183 -18.05 11.51 -27.55
CA VAL A 183 -16.77 11.08 -26.93
C VAL A 183 -15.54 11.40 -27.79
N ARG A 184 -15.63 11.27 -29.12
CA ARG A 184 -14.52 11.58 -30.03
C ARG A 184 -14.20 13.07 -30.03
N GLN A 185 -15.21 13.93 -30.12
CA GLN A 185 -15.03 15.38 -30.05
C GLN A 185 -14.43 15.82 -28.71
N LEU A 186 -14.88 15.23 -27.60
CA LEU A 186 -14.30 15.50 -26.29
C LEU A 186 -12.81 15.09 -26.23
N ARG A 187 -12.47 13.88 -26.69
CA ARG A 187 -11.07 13.41 -26.80
C ARG A 187 -10.21 14.33 -27.68
N GLU A 188 -10.72 14.76 -28.83
CA GLU A 188 -10.05 15.68 -29.75
C GLU A 188 -9.77 17.05 -29.10
N LEU A 189 -10.75 17.63 -28.39
CA LEU A 189 -10.59 18.89 -27.64
C LEU A 189 -9.57 18.79 -26.50
N ILE A 190 -9.55 17.67 -25.76
CA ILE A 190 -8.56 17.43 -24.69
C ILE A 190 -7.16 17.37 -25.30
N ALA A 191 -6.98 16.60 -26.38
CA ALA A 191 -5.71 16.49 -27.06
C ALA A 191 -5.24 17.81 -27.70
N GLU A 192 -6.15 18.66 -28.17
CA GLU A 192 -5.82 20.01 -28.64
C GLU A 192 -5.41 20.93 -27.47
N TYR A 193 -6.14 20.88 -26.35
CA TYR A 193 -5.82 21.65 -25.15
C TYR A 193 -4.45 21.28 -24.59
N LEU A 194 -4.14 19.99 -24.51
CA LEU A 194 -2.85 19.46 -24.08
C LEU A 194 -1.72 20.01 -24.96
N ARG A 195 -1.80 19.85 -26.29
CA ARG A 195 -0.81 20.42 -27.23
C ARG A 195 -0.57 21.92 -27.05
N LYS A 196 -1.62 22.71 -26.74
CA LYS A 196 -1.51 24.15 -26.47
C LYS A 196 -0.82 24.49 -25.13
N HIS A 197 -0.87 23.59 -24.15
CA HIS A 197 -0.34 23.79 -22.79
C HIS A 197 0.76 22.78 -22.45
N ARG A 198 1.54 22.33 -23.44
CA ARG A 198 2.51 21.24 -23.31
C ARG A 198 3.36 21.32 -22.04
N SER A 199 3.94 22.48 -21.75
CA SER A 199 4.82 22.70 -20.59
C SER A 199 4.17 22.44 -19.22
N ASP A 200 2.84 22.55 -19.11
CA ASP A 200 2.12 22.29 -17.86
C ASP A 200 1.90 20.78 -17.61
N TYR A 201 1.91 19.97 -18.67
CA TYR A 201 1.47 18.56 -18.63
C TYR A 201 2.57 17.55 -19.00
N GLU A 202 3.55 17.96 -19.81
CA GLU A 202 4.68 17.13 -20.24
C GLU A 202 5.47 16.50 -19.07
N PRO A 203 5.68 17.17 -17.91
CA PRO A 203 6.34 16.55 -16.75
C PRO A 203 5.56 15.40 -16.08
N PHE A 204 4.32 15.13 -16.49
CA PHE A 204 3.45 14.09 -15.95
C PHE A 204 3.18 12.94 -16.93
N ILE A 205 3.85 12.92 -18.09
CA ILE A 205 3.65 11.92 -19.14
C ILE A 205 5.00 11.25 -19.45
N ASP A 206 5.14 9.98 -19.07
CA ASP A 206 6.38 9.21 -19.22
C ASP A 206 6.67 8.73 -20.67
N THR A 207 5.79 9.08 -21.62
CA THR A 207 5.88 8.66 -23.03
C THR A 207 6.04 9.86 -23.94
N ASP A 208 6.32 9.63 -25.24
CA ASP A 208 6.34 10.72 -26.21
C ASP A 208 5.03 11.51 -26.20
N TYR A 209 5.13 12.81 -25.92
CA TYR A 209 3.99 13.68 -25.65
C TYR A 209 3.04 13.81 -26.86
N ASP A 210 3.61 13.88 -28.06
CA ASP A 210 2.85 14.07 -29.29
C ASP A 210 2.13 12.78 -29.68
N ALA A 211 2.79 11.63 -29.53
CA ALA A 211 2.18 10.31 -29.68
C ALA A 211 1.08 10.06 -28.63
N TYR A 212 1.26 10.46 -27.37
CA TYR A 212 0.21 10.40 -26.35
C TYR A 212 -1.01 11.24 -26.75
N CYS A 213 -0.80 12.49 -27.18
CA CYS A 213 -1.89 13.35 -27.66
C CYS A 213 -2.56 12.81 -28.94
N GLU A 214 -1.85 12.07 -29.80
CA GLU A 214 -2.43 11.44 -30.99
C GLU A 214 -3.28 10.21 -30.61
N LYS A 215 -2.77 9.34 -29.74
CA LYS A 215 -3.49 8.17 -29.23
C LYS A 215 -4.75 8.59 -28.49
N LEU A 216 -4.66 9.58 -27.61
CA LEU A 216 -5.81 10.08 -26.83
C LEU A 216 -6.99 10.50 -27.70
N ALA A 217 -6.70 11.15 -28.84
CA ALA A 217 -7.70 11.63 -29.79
C ALA A 217 -8.29 10.51 -30.68
N LYS A 218 -7.50 9.50 -31.05
CA LYS A 218 -7.87 8.52 -32.10
C LYS A 218 -8.26 7.13 -31.57
N GLU A 219 -7.63 6.69 -30.48
CA GLU A 219 -7.73 5.33 -29.96
C GLU A 219 -8.67 5.25 -28.75
N ASN A 220 -9.15 4.04 -28.45
CA ASN A 220 -9.95 3.78 -27.25
C ASN A 220 -9.06 3.60 -25.99
N VAL A 221 -8.14 4.54 -25.77
CA VAL A 221 -7.25 4.54 -24.61
C VAL A 221 -7.98 5.03 -23.37
N TRP A 222 -7.68 4.42 -22.22
CA TRP A 222 -8.20 4.82 -20.93
C TRP A 222 -7.69 6.23 -20.58
N GLY A 223 -8.58 7.12 -20.17
CA GLY A 223 -8.18 8.40 -19.59
C GLY A 223 -7.94 8.29 -18.09
N GLY A 224 -7.25 9.28 -17.51
CA GLY A 224 -6.97 9.38 -16.09
C GLY A 224 -7.10 10.82 -15.57
N GLN A 225 -6.24 11.15 -14.62
CA GLN A 225 -6.30 12.42 -13.88
C GLN A 225 -6.00 13.64 -14.75
N ILE A 226 -5.10 13.52 -15.74
CA ILE A 226 -4.74 14.61 -16.64
C ILE A 226 -5.95 15.00 -17.49
N GLU A 227 -6.61 14.01 -18.09
CA GLU A 227 -7.81 14.19 -18.90
C GLU A 227 -8.97 14.76 -18.08
N LEU A 228 -9.18 14.28 -16.85
CA LEU A 228 -10.17 14.84 -15.93
C LEU A 228 -9.94 16.33 -15.63
N GLN A 229 -8.70 16.72 -15.32
CA GLN A 229 -8.35 18.11 -15.07
C GLN A 229 -8.52 18.99 -16.32
N VAL A 230 -8.16 18.47 -17.49
CA VAL A 230 -8.35 19.18 -18.76
C VAL A 230 -9.85 19.28 -19.13
N CYS A 231 -10.65 18.23 -18.93
CA CYS A 231 -12.10 18.26 -19.08
C CYS A 231 -12.74 19.36 -18.23
N ALA A 232 -12.40 19.44 -16.94
CA ALA A 232 -12.90 20.47 -16.04
C ALA A 232 -12.58 21.90 -16.56
N LYS A 233 -11.38 22.12 -17.10
CA LYS A 233 -10.97 23.39 -17.72
C LYS A 233 -11.69 23.67 -19.04
N ILE A 234 -11.86 22.69 -19.92
CA ILE A 234 -12.54 22.87 -21.22
C ILE A 234 -14.04 23.14 -21.02
N LEU A 235 -14.69 22.36 -20.17
CA LEU A 235 -16.13 22.46 -19.90
C LEU A 235 -16.48 23.60 -18.92
N GLN A 236 -15.49 24.22 -18.28
CA GLN A 236 -15.66 25.26 -17.25
C GLN A 236 -16.60 24.80 -16.12
N ARG A 237 -16.45 23.55 -15.69
CA ARG A 237 -17.26 22.90 -14.66
C ARG A 237 -16.39 22.15 -13.66
N SER A 238 -16.82 22.12 -12.41
CA SER A 238 -16.25 21.22 -11.41
C SER A 238 -16.63 19.78 -11.73
N ILE A 239 -15.70 18.84 -11.54
CA ILE A 239 -15.95 17.40 -11.62
C ILE A 239 -15.70 16.83 -10.22
N GLU A 240 -16.73 16.25 -9.61
CA GLU A 240 -16.61 15.52 -8.35
C GLU A 240 -16.54 14.01 -8.65
N ILE A 241 -15.66 13.30 -7.95
CA ILE A 241 -15.48 11.85 -8.09
C ILE A 241 -15.96 11.21 -6.78
N ILE A 242 -17.07 10.47 -6.85
CA ILE A 242 -17.59 9.70 -5.72
C ILE A 242 -16.97 8.30 -5.78
N GLN A 243 -16.40 7.84 -4.66
CA GLN A 243 -15.75 6.54 -4.54
C GLN A 243 -16.37 5.75 -3.38
N GLY A 244 -16.40 4.42 -3.52
CA GLY A 244 -16.82 3.54 -2.44
C GLY A 244 -15.80 3.55 -1.31
N THR A 245 -16.26 3.65 -0.07
CA THR A 245 -15.41 3.61 1.13
C THR A 245 -14.84 2.21 1.36
N GLY A 246 -13.77 1.88 0.64
CA GLY A 246 -13.04 0.61 0.71
C GLY A 246 -11.91 0.64 1.76
N GLY A 247 -12.23 0.97 3.01
CA GLY A 247 -11.30 0.81 4.14
C GLY A 247 -10.29 1.94 4.40
N GLU A 248 -10.33 3.07 3.69
CA GLU A 248 -9.58 4.27 4.12
C GLU A 248 -10.36 5.01 5.24
N PRO A 249 -9.77 5.25 6.44
CA PRO A 249 -10.42 6.02 7.49
C PRO A 249 -10.44 7.53 7.17
N ILE A 250 -11.48 8.21 7.66
CA ILE A 250 -11.71 9.66 7.52
C ILE A 250 -10.97 10.44 8.63
#